data_AF-A0A653X1B3-F1
#
_entry.id   AF-A0A653X1B3-F1
#
_cell.length_a   1.000
_cell.length_b   1.000
_cell.length_c   1.000
_cell.angle_alpha   90.00
_cell.angle_beta   90.00
_cell.angle_gamma   90.00
#
_symmetry.space_group_name_H-M   'P 1'
#
loop_
_entity.id
_entity.type
_entity.pdbx_description
1 polymer ?
#
loop_
_entity_poly.entity_id
_entity_poly.type
_entity_poly.pdbx_seq_one_letter_code
_entity_poly.pdbx_strand_id
1 'polypeptide(L)'
;MSRLAALYLKLDLEIPIHEQEPSRTYLQNLVKRLSSEIYRQDVKAEVRFRQGSLEVWIMVAGSIYVAIGNYGSFRSGVKQIVEDTKALKNILVSSLRKDGVAEAVILKQRQLAATPERVRRLLTRIDRFEQQLPEFAEEEAKARLRRILKAVQELTYEMEFPEDINLLMTNLDERFHPLYNPEHLSYRKSFDLKKRPTFLDPENSNSSYYAQLPSPDDR
;
A
#
# COMPACT_ATOMS: atom_id res chain seq x y z
N MET A 1 0.66 -10.40 -5.88
CA MET A 1 0.96 -9.22 -6.69
C MET A 1 1.37 -8.13 -5.72
N SER A 2 2.32 -7.28 -6.07
CA SER A 2 2.64 -6.13 -5.22
C SER A 2 1.46 -5.17 -5.18
N ARG A 3 1.20 -4.56 -4.02
CA ARG A 3 0.15 -3.56 -3.86
C ARG A 3 0.69 -2.25 -4.40
N LEU A 4 0.32 -1.88 -5.63
CA LEU A 4 0.76 -0.63 -6.25
C LEU A 4 0.06 0.57 -5.63
N ALA A 5 -1.25 0.45 -5.42
CA ALA A 5 -2.07 1.50 -4.83
C ALA A 5 -3.07 0.92 -3.83
N ALA A 6 -3.40 1.71 -2.81
CA ALA A 6 -4.48 1.39 -1.88
C ALA A 6 -5.19 2.70 -1.49
N LEU A 7 -6.49 2.79 -1.77
CA LEU A 7 -7.31 3.96 -1.50
C LEU A 7 -8.55 3.55 -0.69
N TYR A 8 -9.00 4.44 0.17
CA TYR A 8 -10.27 4.33 0.89
C TYR A 8 -11.11 5.55 0.57
N LEU A 9 -12.33 5.30 0.12
CA LEU A 9 -13.36 6.30 -0.12
C LEU A 9 -14.58 5.93 0.72
N LYS A 10 -15.16 6.89 1.43
CA LYS A 10 -16.45 6.73 2.09
C LYS A 10 -17.45 7.64 1.40
N LEU A 11 -18.51 7.04 0.86
CA LEU A 11 -19.60 7.71 0.18
C LEU A 11 -20.87 7.54 1.02
N ASP A 12 -21.59 8.64 1.24
CA ASP A 12 -22.88 8.66 1.91
C ASP A 12 -24.02 8.38 0.91
N LEU A 13 -24.02 7.18 0.35
CA LEU A 13 -25.03 6.74 -0.60
C LEU A 13 -25.88 5.65 0.05
N GLU A 14 -27.17 5.92 0.16
CA GLU A 14 -28.18 4.91 0.42
C GLU A 14 -28.44 4.14 -0.88
N ILE A 15 -27.70 3.04 -1.09
CA ILE A 15 -27.85 2.21 -2.28
C ILE A 15 -28.81 1.05 -1.95
N PRO A 16 -29.95 0.95 -2.65
CA PRO A 16 -30.86 -0.19 -2.53
C PRO A 16 -30.14 -1.51 -2.76
N ILE A 17 -30.53 -2.59 -2.06
CA ILE A 17 -29.85 -3.89 -2.11
C ILE A 17 -29.67 -4.40 -3.55
N HIS A 18 -30.67 -4.21 -4.41
CA HIS A 18 -30.64 -4.64 -5.81
C HIS A 18 -29.67 -3.83 -6.70
N GLU A 19 -29.26 -2.63 -6.27
CA GLU A 19 -28.32 -1.76 -6.99
C GLU A 19 -26.88 -1.89 -6.45
N GLN A 20 -26.66 -2.62 -5.36
CA GLN A 20 -25.32 -2.77 -4.75
C GLN A 20 -24.34 -3.48 -5.68
N GLU A 21 -24.71 -4.61 -6.28
CA GLU A 21 -23.83 -5.36 -7.19
C GLU A 21 -23.59 -4.64 -8.54
N PRO A 22 -24.60 -4.01 -9.19
CA PRO A 22 -24.36 -3.12 -10.33
C PRO A 22 -23.41 -1.98 -10.01
N SER A 23 -23.60 -1.30 -8.86
CA SER A 23 -22.73 -0.21 -8.40
C SER A 23 -21.31 -0.70 -8.14
N ARG A 24 -21.17 -1.89 -7.55
CA ARG A 24 -19.88 -2.55 -7.31
C ARG A 24 -19.15 -2.81 -8.62
N THR A 25 -19.84 -3.40 -9.58
CA THR A 25 -19.31 -3.76 -10.89
C THR A 25 -18.87 -2.52 -11.64
N TYR A 26 -19.70 -1.47 -11.64
CA TYR A 26 -19.36 -0.19 -12.25
C TYR A 26 -18.11 0.42 -11.61
N LEU A 27 -18.02 0.49 -10.28
CA LEU A 27 -16.84 1.04 -9.59
C LEU A 27 -15.58 0.21 -9.85
N GLN A 28 -15.69 -1.12 -9.82
CA GLN A 28 -14.58 -2.01 -10.14
C GLN A 28 -14.07 -1.78 -11.56
N ASN A 29 -14.97 -1.66 -12.54
CA ASN A 29 -14.61 -1.41 -13.93
C ASN A 29 -13.98 -0.02 -14.12
N LEU A 30 -14.55 1.00 -13.48
CA LEU A 30 -14.01 2.35 -13.51
C LEU A 30 -12.59 2.40 -12.94
N VAL A 31 -12.40 1.84 -11.74
CA VAL A 31 -11.10 1.79 -11.07
C VAL A 31 -10.11 0.98 -11.89
N LYS A 32 -10.51 -0.18 -12.43
CA LYS A 32 -9.66 -1.00 -13.28
C LYS A 32 -9.19 -0.22 -14.50
N ARG A 33 -10.10 0.41 -15.24
CA ARG A 33 -9.77 1.22 -16.42
C ARG A 33 -8.77 2.33 -16.08
N LEU A 34 -9.11 3.18 -15.09
CA LEU A 34 -8.25 4.31 -14.70
C LEU A 34 -6.88 3.85 -14.21
N SER A 35 -6.85 2.77 -13.43
CA SER A 35 -5.59 2.24 -12.89
C SER A 35 -4.74 1.60 -13.99
N SER A 36 -5.34 0.90 -14.95
CA SER A 36 -4.60 0.35 -16.10
C SER A 36 -4.04 1.43 -17.00
N GLU A 37 -4.75 2.55 -17.20
CA GLU A 37 -4.23 3.71 -17.94
C GLU A 37 -3.04 4.35 -17.23
N ILE A 38 -3.16 4.56 -15.91
CA ILE A 38 -2.13 5.21 -15.10
C ILE A 38 -0.88 4.34 -14.96
N TYR A 39 -1.04 3.08 -14.55
CA TYR A 39 0.09 2.17 -14.30
C TYR A 39 0.55 1.41 -15.54
N ARG A 40 -0.13 1.59 -16.68
CA ARG A 40 0.17 0.97 -17.98
C ARG A 40 0.32 -0.55 -17.90
N GLN A 41 -0.50 -1.19 -17.06
CA GLN A 41 -0.50 -2.64 -16.86
C GLN A 41 -1.90 -3.14 -16.50
N ASP A 42 -2.15 -4.44 -16.68
CA ASP A 42 -3.39 -5.03 -16.15
C ASP A 42 -3.31 -5.05 -14.62
N VAL A 43 -4.34 -4.52 -13.99
CA VAL A 43 -4.41 -4.35 -12.55
C VAL A 43 -5.68 -4.96 -12.01
N LYS A 44 -5.59 -5.54 -10.83
CA LYS A 44 -6.77 -6.02 -10.11
C LYS A 44 -7.29 -4.90 -9.21
N ALA A 45 -8.59 -4.63 -9.32
CA ALA A 45 -9.33 -3.71 -8.50
C ALA A 45 -10.34 -4.47 -7.62
N GLU A 46 -10.28 -4.29 -6.31
CA GLU A 46 -11.29 -4.77 -5.38
C GLU A 46 -12.16 -3.59 -4.91
N VAL A 47 -13.46 -3.82 -4.68
CA VAL A 47 -14.41 -2.86 -4.07
C VAL A 47 -15.30 -3.66 -3.10
N ARG A 48 -15.53 -3.13 -1.89
CA ARG A 48 -16.32 -3.78 -0.82
C ARG A 48 -17.28 -2.82 -0.16
N PHE A 49 -18.57 -3.13 -0.19
CA PHE A 49 -19.65 -2.37 0.44
C PHE A 49 -19.81 -2.74 1.93
N ARG A 50 -20.22 -1.79 2.78
CA ARG A 50 -20.71 -2.04 4.14
C ARG A 50 -22.15 -1.52 4.27
N GLN A 51 -22.94 -2.11 5.17
CA GLN A 51 -24.37 -1.79 5.32
C GLN A 51 -24.63 -0.29 5.51
N GLY A 52 -25.60 0.25 4.77
CA GLY A 52 -26.16 1.60 4.93
C GLY A 52 -25.33 2.76 4.36
N SER A 53 -24.04 2.57 4.06
CA SER A 53 -23.20 3.59 3.41
C SER A 53 -22.15 2.95 2.50
N LEU A 54 -21.91 3.54 1.33
CA LEU A 54 -20.96 3.01 0.37
C LEU A 54 -19.51 3.31 0.81
N GLU A 55 -18.93 2.41 1.58
CA GLU A 55 -17.47 2.36 1.74
C GLU A 55 -16.86 1.69 0.51
N VAL A 56 -15.81 2.28 -0.06
CA VAL A 56 -15.12 1.77 -1.25
C VAL A 56 -13.65 1.63 -0.88
N TRP A 57 -13.24 0.39 -0.68
CA TRP A 57 -11.85 0.00 -0.50
C TRP A 57 -11.27 -0.38 -1.85
N ILE A 58 -10.36 0.43 -2.36
CA ILE A 58 -9.71 0.19 -3.64
C ILE A 58 -8.30 -0.32 -3.39
N MET A 59 -8.03 -1.52 -3.87
CA MET A 59 -6.67 -2.04 -3.98
C MET A 59 -6.33 -2.16 -5.45
N VAL A 60 -5.18 -1.66 -5.85
CA VAL A 60 -4.60 -1.87 -7.19
C VAL A 60 -3.38 -2.74 -7.03
N ALA A 61 -3.46 -3.97 -7.53
CA ALA A 61 -2.37 -4.93 -7.49
C ALA A 61 -1.70 -5.08 -8.86
N GLY A 62 -0.38 -5.15 -8.89
CA GLY A 62 0.44 -5.28 -10.11
C GLY A 62 1.92 -5.53 -9.80
N SER A 63 2.79 -5.40 -10.80
CA SER A 63 4.24 -5.48 -10.64
C SER A 63 4.85 -4.08 -10.57
N ILE A 64 5.72 -3.87 -9.57
CA ILE A 64 6.52 -2.64 -9.45
C ILE A 64 7.51 -2.58 -10.60
N TYR A 65 8.15 -3.70 -10.95
CA TYR A 65 9.08 -3.79 -12.07
C TYR A 65 8.45 -3.30 -13.38
N VAL A 66 7.26 -3.79 -13.71
CA VAL A 66 6.54 -3.35 -14.93
C VAL A 66 6.14 -1.87 -14.82
N ALA A 67 5.64 -1.44 -13.66
CA ALA A 67 5.25 -0.04 -13.43
C ALA A 67 6.43 0.93 -13.59
N ILE A 68 7.66 0.49 -13.23
CA ILE A 68 8.87 1.31 -13.29
C ILE A 68 9.56 1.30 -14.65
N GLY A 69 9.28 0.32 -15.52
CA GLY A 69 10.00 0.14 -16.79
C GLY A 69 10.09 1.35 -17.71
N ASN A 70 9.24 2.37 -17.52
CA ASN A 70 9.23 3.61 -18.28
C ASN A 70 9.92 4.81 -17.57
N TYR A 71 10.45 4.61 -16.37
CA TYR A 71 11.02 5.67 -15.53
C TYR A 71 12.55 5.52 -15.42
N GLY A 72 13.28 6.63 -15.53
CA GLY A 72 14.75 6.61 -15.73
C GLY A 72 15.58 6.02 -14.59
N SER A 73 15.07 5.95 -13.37
CA SER A 73 15.74 5.25 -12.25
C SER A 73 14.73 4.61 -11.32
N PHE A 74 15.13 3.56 -10.60
CA PHE A 74 14.28 2.88 -9.63
C PHE A 74 13.69 3.85 -8.61
N ARG A 75 14.51 4.74 -8.03
CA ARG A 75 14.06 5.74 -7.05
C ARG A 75 13.01 6.70 -7.64
N SER A 76 13.27 7.20 -8.85
CA SER A 76 12.33 8.09 -9.52
C SER A 76 11.04 7.37 -9.90
N GLY A 77 11.13 6.10 -10.33
CA GLY A 77 9.97 5.28 -10.66
C GLY A 77 9.11 4.97 -9.44
N VAL A 78 9.70 4.57 -8.31
CA VAL A 78 8.97 4.38 -7.05
C VAL A 78 8.27 5.68 -6.63
N LYS A 79 8.97 6.83 -6.72
CA LYS A 79 8.39 8.13 -6.43
C LYS A 79 7.21 8.44 -7.36
N GLN A 80 7.35 8.18 -8.65
CA GLN A 80 6.31 8.44 -9.64
C GLN A 80 5.08 7.56 -9.38
N ILE A 81 5.24 6.28 -9.06
CA ILE A 81 4.11 5.39 -8.72
C ILE A 81 3.32 5.92 -7.50
N VAL A 82 4.01 6.50 -6.52
CA VAL A 82 3.34 7.13 -5.37
C VAL A 82 2.56 8.38 -5.79
N GLU A 83 3.08 9.20 -6.69
CA GLU A 83 2.36 10.35 -7.25
C GLU A 83 1.20 9.90 -8.15
N ASP A 84 1.37 8.86 -8.95
CA ASP A 84 0.36 8.21 -9.78
C ASP A 84 -0.81 7.71 -8.94
N THR A 85 -0.54 7.19 -7.73
CA THR A 85 -1.59 6.83 -6.76
C THR A 85 -2.42 8.04 -6.32
N LYS A 86 -1.78 9.20 -6.10
CA LYS A 86 -2.49 10.44 -5.77
C LYS A 86 -3.31 10.93 -6.96
N ALA A 87 -2.75 10.84 -8.17
CA ALA A 87 -3.46 11.19 -9.39
C ALA A 87 -4.69 10.30 -9.59
N LEU A 88 -4.56 8.99 -9.45
CA LEU A 88 -5.68 8.04 -9.50
C LEU A 88 -6.79 8.42 -8.53
N LYS A 89 -6.42 8.75 -7.29
CA LYS A 89 -7.36 9.17 -6.24
C LYS A 89 -8.17 10.41 -6.66
N ASN A 90 -7.51 11.40 -7.28
CA ASN A 90 -8.14 12.63 -7.73
C ASN A 90 -9.00 12.40 -8.99
N ILE A 91 -8.48 11.64 -9.96
CA ILE A 91 -9.18 11.31 -11.21
C ILE A 91 -10.44 10.52 -10.90
N LEU A 92 -10.36 9.53 -10.01
CA LEU A 92 -11.51 8.74 -9.60
C LEU A 92 -12.62 9.62 -9.01
N VAL A 93 -12.28 10.52 -8.09
CA VAL A 93 -13.26 11.47 -7.54
C VAL A 93 -13.84 12.36 -8.63
N SER A 94 -13.01 12.87 -9.54
CA SER A 94 -13.49 13.69 -10.67
C SER A 94 -14.43 12.92 -11.60
N SER A 95 -14.18 11.63 -11.85
CA SER A 95 -15.02 10.77 -12.67
C SER A 95 -16.36 10.51 -11.97
N LEU A 96 -16.36 10.22 -10.67
CA LEU A 96 -17.61 10.07 -9.90
C LEU A 96 -18.46 11.34 -9.94
N ARG A 97 -17.82 12.52 -9.86
CA ARG A 97 -18.52 13.82 -9.95
C ARG A 97 -19.12 14.05 -11.34
N LYS A 98 -18.40 13.69 -12.41
CA LYS A 98 -18.93 13.76 -13.79
C LYS A 98 -20.11 12.82 -13.99
N ASP A 99 -20.08 11.68 -13.33
CA ASP A 99 -21.14 10.66 -13.41
C ASP A 99 -22.30 10.95 -12.43
N GLY A 100 -22.33 12.15 -11.82
CA GLY A 100 -23.48 12.66 -11.07
C GLY A 100 -23.38 12.52 -9.54
N VAL A 101 -22.29 11.97 -8.99
CA VAL A 101 -22.10 11.89 -7.54
C VAL A 101 -21.78 13.28 -6.97
N ALA A 102 -22.69 13.80 -6.14
CA ALA A 102 -22.52 15.10 -5.49
C ALA A 102 -21.30 15.10 -4.55
N GLU A 103 -20.60 16.24 -4.45
CA GLU A 103 -19.41 16.34 -3.58
C GLU A 103 -19.74 16.14 -2.09
N ALA A 104 -20.91 16.59 -1.65
CA ALA A 104 -21.39 16.44 -0.28
C ALA A 104 -21.51 14.96 0.16
N VAL A 105 -21.62 14.05 -0.80
CA VAL A 105 -21.70 12.60 -0.58
C VAL A 105 -20.33 11.99 -0.29
N ILE A 106 -19.24 12.63 -0.70
CA ILE A 106 -17.88 12.11 -0.50
C ILE A 106 -17.40 12.47 0.91
N LEU A 107 -17.75 11.65 1.90
CA LEU A 107 -17.46 11.91 3.31
C LEU A 107 -15.97 11.83 3.64
N LYS A 108 -15.25 10.85 3.06
CA LYS A 108 -13.81 10.63 3.35
C LYS A 108 -13.09 10.12 2.12
N GLN A 109 -11.86 10.59 1.93
CA GLN A 109 -10.93 10.10 0.93
C GLN A 109 -9.54 9.96 1.57
N ARG A 110 -8.98 8.75 1.58
CA ARG A 110 -7.67 8.45 2.18
C ARG A 110 -6.83 7.61 1.24
N GLN A 111 -5.56 7.98 1.09
CA GLN A 111 -4.55 7.10 0.50
C GLN A 111 -3.95 6.25 1.62
N LEU A 112 -3.89 4.95 1.42
CA LEU A 112 -3.31 3.99 2.34
C LEU A 112 -1.88 3.65 1.90
N ALA A 113 -1.07 3.18 2.84
CA ALA A 113 0.30 2.79 2.55
C ALA A 113 0.33 1.52 1.67
N ALA A 114 0.80 1.68 0.44
CA ALA A 114 1.02 0.61 -0.51
C ALA A 114 2.51 0.20 -0.56
N THR A 115 2.85 -0.85 -1.31
CA THR A 115 4.24 -1.36 -1.39
C THR A 115 5.23 -0.29 -1.88
N PRO A 116 4.96 0.49 -2.96
CA PRO A 116 5.86 1.55 -3.42
C PRO A 116 6.14 2.62 -2.35
N GLU A 117 5.12 3.00 -1.58
CA GLU A 117 5.28 3.99 -0.50
C GLU A 117 6.23 3.48 0.59
N ARG A 118 6.16 2.19 0.92
CA ARG A 118 7.05 1.58 1.90
C ARG A 118 8.48 1.45 1.37
N VAL A 119 8.64 1.10 0.09
CA VAL A 119 9.95 1.11 -0.59
C VAL A 119 10.56 2.51 -0.54
N ARG A 120 9.77 3.55 -0.87
CA ARG A 120 10.22 4.95 -0.78
C ARG A 120 10.71 5.32 0.62
N ARG A 121 9.96 4.94 1.66
CA ARG A 121 10.34 5.19 3.06
C ARG A 121 11.59 4.42 3.47
N LEU A 122 11.73 3.17 3.02
CA LEU A 122 12.94 2.37 3.25
C LEU A 122 14.16 3.07 2.64
N LEU A 123 14.08 3.46 1.37
CA LEU A 123 15.18 4.16 0.68
C LEU A 123 15.56 5.46 1.39
N THR A 124 14.55 6.26 1.80
CA THR A 124 14.79 7.49 2.58
C THR A 124 15.45 7.19 3.94
N ARG A 125 15.11 6.06 4.56
CA ARG A 125 15.71 5.63 5.84
C ARG A 125 17.16 5.21 5.66
N ILE A 126 17.48 4.54 4.56
CA ILE A 126 18.84 4.18 4.18
C ILE A 126 19.67 5.44 3.96
N ASP A 127 19.17 6.39 3.15
CA ASP A 127 19.88 7.63 2.86
C ASP A 127 20.24 8.40 4.15
N ARG A 128 19.27 8.51 5.08
CA ARG A 128 19.51 9.15 6.38
C ARG A 128 20.51 8.38 7.24
N PHE A 129 20.44 7.05 7.21
CA PHE A 129 21.39 6.22 7.94
C PHE A 129 22.81 6.40 7.42
N GLU A 130 23.00 6.43 6.09
CA GLU A 130 24.30 6.65 5.47
C GLU A 130 24.87 8.04 5.74
N GLN A 131 24.03 9.09 5.65
CA GLN A 131 24.43 10.47 5.92
C GLN A 131 24.87 10.67 7.38
N GLN A 132 24.16 10.05 8.32
CA GLN A 132 24.41 10.20 9.76
C GLN A 132 25.35 9.13 10.33
N LEU A 133 25.81 8.17 9.50
CA LEU A 133 26.65 7.07 9.94
C LEU A 133 27.90 7.52 10.73
N PRO A 134 28.62 8.58 10.33
CA PRO A 134 29.81 9.05 11.06
C PRO A 134 29.49 9.60 12.46
N GLU A 135 28.23 9.98 12.72
CA GLU A 135 27.81 10.62 13.97
C GLU A 135 27.34 9.60 15.02
N PHE A 136 27.09 8.34 14.62
CA PHE A 136 26.58 7.32 15.53
C PHE A 136 27.67 6.61 16.32
N ALA A 137 27.37 6.34 17.58
CA ALA A 137 28.08 5.31 18.32
C ALA A 137 27.87 3.94 17.64
N GLU A 138 28.87 3.06 17.71
CA GLU A 138 28.87 1.78 17.00
C GLU A 138 27.64 0.91 17.33
N GLU A 139 27.21 0.90 18.59
CA GLU A 139 26.01 0.18 19.02
C GLU A 139 24.72 0.74 18.41
N GLU A 140 24.61 2.06 18.32
CA GLU A 140 23.46 2.73 17.70
C GLU A 140 23.42 2.45 16.20
N ALA A 141 24.58 2.50 15.53
CA ALA A 141 24.71 2.16 14.12
C ALA A 141 24.25 0.72 13.85
N LYS A 142 24.71 -0.25 14.66
CA LYS A 142 24.28 -1.66 14.59
C LYS A 142 22.78 -1.81 14.81
N ALA A 143 22.21 -1.12 15.80
CA ALA A 143 20.78 -1.18 16.08
C ALA A 143 19.93 -0.62 14.92
N ARG A 144 20.36 0.50 14.32
CA ARG A 144 19.69 1.09 13.14
C ARG A 144 19.79 0.19 11.92
N LEU A 145 20.97 -0.39 11.66
CA LEU A 145 21.15 -1.35 10.56
C LEU A 145 20.21 -2.56 10.70
N ARG A 146 20.10 -3.15 11.89
CA ARG A 146 19.15 -4.27 12.15
C ARG A 146 17.70 -3.90 11.82
N ARG A 147 17.28 -2.67 12.13
CA ARG A 147 15.93 -2.18 11.79
C ARG A 147 15.73 -2.02 10.28
N ILE A 148 16.76 -1.60 9.55
CA ILE A 148 16.72 -1.52 8.08
C ILE A 148 16.63 -2.93 7.49
N LEU A 149 17.50 -3.85 7.91
CA LEU A 149 17.49 -5.25 7.45
C LEU A 149 16.13 -5.93 7.68
N LYS A 150 15.54 -5.72 8.86
CA LYS A 150 14.19 -6.22 9.17
C LYS A 150 13.14 -5.64 8.21
N ALA A 151 13.19 -4.33 7.93
CA ALA A 151 12.26 -3.69 7.01
C ALA A 151 12.43 -4.19 5.57
N VAL A 152 13.66 -4.47 5.13
CA VAL A 152 13.95 -5.09 3.84
C VAL A 152 13.33 -6.49 3.78
N GLN A 153 13.57 -7.31 4.81
CA GLN A 153 13.03 -8.67 4.91
C GLN A 153 11.49 -8.69 4.90
N GLU A 154 10.84 -7.80 5.65
CA GLU A 154 9.38 -7.67 5.65
C GLU A 154 8.85 -7.28 4.27
N LEU A 155 9.54 -6.36 3.58
CA LEU A 155 9.14 -5.95 2.22
C LEU A 155 9.29 -7.07 1.20
N THR A 156 10.41 -7.78 1.21
CA THR A 156 10.64 -8.88 0.26
C THR A 156 9.72 -10.06 0.52
N TYR A 157 9.34 -10.31 1.79
CA TYR A 157 8.36 -11.34 2.14
C TYR A 157 6.95 -11.02 1.58
N GLU A 158 6.58 -9.74 1.54
CA GLU A 158 5.27 -9.31 1.03
C GLU A 158 5.21 -9.19 -0.50
N MET A 159 6.35 -9.08 -1.18
CA MET A 159 6.41 -9.01 -2.64
C MET A 159 6.22 -10.41 -3.24
N GLU A 160 5.13 -10.60 -3.97
CA GLU A 160 4.86 -11.89 -4.61
C GLU A 160 5.70 -12.12 -5.88
N PHE A 161 6.08 -11.07 -6.60
CA PHE A 161 6.84 -11.18 -7.85
C PHE A 161 8.35 -11.19 -7.58
N PRO A 162 9.08 -12.24 -8.01
CA PRO A 162 10.54 -12.28 -7.92
C PRO A 162 11.22 -11.09 -8.61
N GLU A 163 10.63 -10.58 -9.69
CA GLU A 163 11.13 -9.42 -10.44
C GLU A 163 11.13 -8.15 -9.58
N ASP A 164 10.09 -7.96 -8.76
CA ASP A 164 10.00 -6.81 -7.84
C ASP A 164 11.04 -6.93 -6.71
N ILE A 165 11.28 -8.15 -6.22
CA ILE A 165 12.31 -8.44 -5.20
C ILE A 165 13.70 -8.16 -5.79
N ASN A 166 13.99 -8.72 -6.96
CA ASN A 166 15.28 -8.55 -7.65
C ASN A 166 15.53 -7.06 -7.94
N LEU A 167 14.52 -6.36 -8.44
CA LEU A 167 14.62 -4.92 -8.69
C LEU A 167 14.96 -4.15 -7.41
N LEU A 168 14.33 -4.48 -6.27
CA LEU A 168 14.70 -3.88 -4.99
C LEU A 168 16.14 -4.22 -4.60
N MET A 169 16.53 -5.50 -4.60
CA MET A 169 17.85 -5.95 -4.15
C MET A 169 19.00 -5.37 -4.99
N THR A 170 18.86 -5.33 -6.32
CA THR A 170 19.88 -4.75 -7.22
C THR A 170 20.06 -3.25 -7.01
N ASN A 171 19.06 -2.56 -6.45
CA ASN A 171 19.13 -1.13 -6.15
C ASN A 171 19.51 -0.82 -4.69
N LEU A 172 19.83 -1.85 -3.89
CA LEU A 172 20.35 -1.72 -2.53
C LEU A 172 21.80 -2.18 -2.47
N ASP A 173 22.60 -1.48 -1.65
CA ASP A 173 23.95 -1.93 -1.28
C ASP A 173 23.86 -3.29 -0.56
N GLU A 174 24.82 -4.18 -0.84
CA GLU A 174 24.92 -5.54 -0.29
C GLU A 174 24.82 -5.58 1.24
N ARG A 175 25.29 -4.52 1.92
CA ARG A 175 25.21 -4.40 3.39
C ARG A 175 23.78 -4.34 3.92
N PHE A 176 22.81 -3.99 3.07
CA PHE A 176 21.38 -3.99 3.39
C PHE A 176 20.65 -5.23 2.88
N HIS A 177 21.35 -6.19 2.29
CA HIS A 177 20.75 -7.44 1.88
C HIS A 177 20.52 -8.29 3.14
N PRO A 178 19.31 -8.84 3.33
CA PRO A 178 19.05 -9.72 4.46
C PRO A 178 19.97 -10.93 4.35
N LEU A 179 20.60 -11.31 5.46
CA LEU A 179 21.40 -12.53 5.57
C LEU A 179 20.46 -13.75 5.42
N TYR A 180 20.11 -14.17 4.19
CA TYR A 180 19.23 -15.32 3.97
C TYR A 180 19.67 -16.24 2.82
N ASN A 181 19.69 -17.53 3.16
CA ASN A 181 20.07 -18.69 2.36
C ASN A 181 19.00 -18.99 1.27
N PRO A 182 19.36 -19.09 -0.02
CA PRO A 182 18.42 -19.15 -1.15
C PRO A 182 17.49 -20.39 -1.24
N GLU A 183 17.68 -21.43 -0.42
CA GLU A 183 16.93 -22.69 -0.54
C GLU A 183 15.43 -22.60 -0.16
N HIS A 184 15.01 -21.58 0.60
CA HIS A 184 13.62 -21.45 1.06
C HIS A 184 12.65 -20.83 0.05
N LEU A 185 13.10 -20.41 -1.14
CA LEU A 185 12.22 -19.92 -2.20
C LEU A 185 11.41 -21.05 -2.88
N SER A 186 11.85 -22.31 -2.73
CA SER A 186 11.22 -23.50 -3.31
C SER A 186 9.97 -23.98 -2.54
N TYR A 187 9.78 -23.53 -1.30
CA TYR A 187 8.61 -23.83 -0.47
C TYR A 187 7.67 -22.63 -0.33
N ARG A 188 7.39 -21.95 -1.44
CA ARG A 188 6.24 -21.04 -1.50
C ARG A 188 4.96 -21.88 -1.48
N LYS A 189 4.37 -22.09 -0.30
CA LYS A 189 2.94 -22.44 -0.22
C LYS A 189 2.19 -21.35 -0.97
N SER A 190 1.45 -21.76 -2.01
CA SER A 190 0.52 -20.90 -2.72
C SER A 190 -0.32 -20.14 -1.70
N PHE A 191 -0.31 -18.81 -1.81
CA PHE A 191 -1.22 -17.97 -1.03
C PHE A 191 -2.64 -18.39 -1.42
N ASP A 192 -3.34 -19.04 -0.50
CA ASP A 192 -4.77 -19.23 -0.60
C ASP A 192 -5.38 -17.82 -0.54
N LEU A 193 -5.90 -17.34 -1.67
CA LEU A 193 -6.61 -16.05 -1.80
C LEU A 193 -7.78 -15.90 -0.79
N LYS A 194 -8.12 -16.99 -0.07
CA LYS A 194 -9.10 -17.01 1.02
C LYS A 194 -8.57 -16.47 2.35
N LYS A 195 -7.26 -16.29 2.55
CA LYS A 195 -6.74 -15.63 3.74
C LYS A 195 -6.88 -14.11 3.57
N ARG A 196 -7.95 -13.59 4.17
CA ARG A 196 -8.22 -12.16 4.35
C ARG A 196 -6.90 -11.41 4.61
N PRO A 197 -6.60 -10.34 3.85
CA PRO A 197 -5.64 -9.35 4.30
C PRO A 197 -5.99 -8.96 5.75
N THR A 198 -5.06 -9.13 6.68
CA THR A 198 -5.27 -8.89 8.13
C THR A 198 -5.71 -7.45 8.45
N PHE A 199 -5.59 -6.54 7.49
CA PHE A 199 -6.11 -5.16 7.55
C PHE A 199 -7.62 -5.05 7.27
N LEU A 200 -8.27 -6.14 6.86
CA LEU A 200 -9.71 -6.23 6.59
C LEU A 200 -10.49 -6.87 7.74
N ASP A 201 -9.82 -7.23 8.85
CA ASP A 201 -10.48 -7.58 10.10
C ASP A 201 -10.60 -6.32 10.98
N PRO A 202 -11.83 -5.81 11.21
CA PRO A 202 -12.06 -4.60 12.00
C PRO A 202 -11.67 -4.76 13.48
N GLU A 203 -11.53 -5.98 13.99
CA GLU A 203 -11.15 -6.23 15.40
C GLU A 203 -9.68 -5.95 15.70
N ASN A 204 -8.82 -5.87 14.69
CA ASN A 204 -7.39 -5.61 14.89
C ASN A 204 -7.04 -4.10 14.87
N SER A 205 -8.05 -3.23 14.89
CA SER A 205 -7.89 -1.79 15.08
C SER A 205 -7.93 -1.33 16.55
N ASN A 206 -8.09 -2.26 17.49
CA ASN A 206 -8.12 -2.01 18.94
C ASN A 206 -6.95 -2.66 19.71
N SER A 207 -5.72 -2.50 19.23
CA SER A 207 -4.53 -2.91 19.99
C SER A 207 -3.45 -1.82 19.97
N SER A 208 -3.68 -0.78 20.76
CA SER A 208 -2.71 -0.15 21.68
C SER A 208 -3.15 1.27 22.06
N TYR A 209 -3.10 1.56 23.36
CA TYR A 209 -3.37 2.82 24.07
C TYR A 209 -4.82 3.12 24.49
N TYR A 210 -5.34 2.31 25.42
CA TYR A 210 -5.95 2.92 26.60
C TYR A 210 -4.81 3.42 27.49
N ALA A 211 -4.44 4.70 27.33
CA ALA A 211 -3.88 5.43 28.46
C ALA A 211 -5.04 5.66 29.42
N GLN A 212 -5.02 4.98 30.57
CA GLN A 212 -5.92 5.28 31.66
C GLN A 212 -5.72 6.74 32.05
N LEU A 213 -6.72 7.58 31.77
CA LEU A 213 -6.81 8.90 32.37
C LEU A 213 -7.10 8.71 33.87
N PRO A 214 -6.42 9.43 34.78
CA PRO A 214 -6.73 9.35 36.19
C PRO A 214 -8.16 9.84 36.45
N SER A 215 -8.88 9.11 37.31
CA SER A 215 -10.24 9.43 37.74
C SER A 215 -10.28 10.77 38.50
N PRO A 216 -11.35 11.59 38.39
CA PRO A 216 -11.43 12.91 39.04
C PRO A 216 -11.67 12.90 40.56
N ASP A 217 -11.52 11.76 41.25
CA ASP A 217 -11.87 11.63 42.68
C ASP A 217 -10.67 11.48 43.63
N ASP A 218 -9.43 11.69 43.17
CA ASP A 218 -8.27 11.83 44.07
C ASP A 218 -7.91 13.31 44.24
N ARG A 219 -8.62 13.99 45.15
CA ARG A 219 -8.18 15.19 45.87
C ARG A 219 -8.63 15.17 47.33
#